data_AF-A0ABD7XF58-F1
#
_entry.id   AF-A0ABD7XF58-F1
#
_cell.length_a   1.000
_cell.length_b   1.000
_cell.length_c   1.000
_cell.angle_alpha   90.00
_cell.angle_beta   90.00
_cell.angle_gamma   90.00
#
_symmetry.space_group_name_H-M   'P 1'
#
loop_
_entity.id
_entity.type
_entity.pdbx_description
1 polymer ?
#
loop_
_entity_poly.entity_id
_entity_poly.type
_entity_poly.pdbx_seq_one_letter_code
_entity_poly.pdbx_strand_id
1 'polypeptide(L)'
;MSEIHIKPCPFCGSENISFNAFSISSDAYVLCEQCNASIEISVPWDDMDEKEHDKVCFEKLLVLWNKRASKSNQPELNENQQIVLDWLKESCKLHGLREVIEIMGFLLTTGGKMKYKQVAYAYGDLNDDELKQVLQAFSQWAFEQEVK
;
A
#
# COMPACT_ATOMS: atom_id res chain seq x y z
N MET A 1 31.10 -2.81 -10.53
CA MET A 1 30.03 -1.87 -10.17
C MET A 1 28.77 -2.71 -10.01
N SER A 2 28.31 -2.91 -8.77
CA SER A 2 27.09 -3.66 -8.48
C SER A 2 25.89 -2.94 -9.12
N GLU A 3 25.07 -3.67 -9.88
CA GLU A 3 23.87 -3.13 -10.50
C GLU A 3 22.93 -2.58 -9.41
N ILE A 4 22.58 -1.30 -9.51
CA ILE A 4 21.63 -0.66 -8.59
C ILE A 4 20.24 -1.12 -9.01
N HIS A 5 19.64 -2.03 -8.23
CA HIS A 5 18.28 -2.50 -8.47
C HIS A 5 17.26 -1.54 -7.85
N ILE A 6 16.34 -1.00 -8.65
CA ILE A 6 15.25 -0.11 -8.20
C ILE A 6 13.93 -0.85 -8.42
N LYS A 7 13.13 -1.04 -7.37
CA LYS A 7 11.83 -1.69 -7.48
C LYS A 7 10.84 -0.80 -8.26
N PRO A 8 9.98 -1.39 -9.12
CA PRO A 8 8.94 -0.65 -9.85
C PRO A 8 7.88 -0.07 -8.91
N CYS A 9 7.29 1.07 -9.28
CA CYS A 9 6.28 1.78 -8.52
C CYS A 9 5.20 0.82 -8.00
N PRO A 10 4.90 0.84 -6.69
CA PRO A 10 3.94 -0.12 -6.15
C PRO A 10 2.53 0.22 -6.66
N PHE A 11 2.22 1.49 -6.96
CA PHE A 11 0.88 1.92 -7.32
C PHE A 11 0.51 1.64 -8.77
N CYS A 12 1.45 1.80 -9.71
CA CYS A 12 1.18 1.69 -11.15
C CYS A 12 2.11 0.72 -11.89
N GLY A 13 3.07 0.08 -11.21
CA GLY A 13 4.03 -0.85 -11.82
C GLY A 13 5.13 -0.19 -12.67
N SER A 14 5.15 1.14 -12.78
CA SER A 14 6.13 1.86 -13.59
C SER A 14 7.56 1.70 -13.07
N GLU A 15 8.50 1.51 -13.98
CA GLU A 15 9.94 1.59 -13.69
C GLU A 15 10.50 3.02 -13.79
N ASN A 16 9.67 3.98 -14.20
CA ASN A 16 10.06 5.38 -14.36
C ASN A 16 10.09 6.12 -13.01
N ILE A 17 11.20 5.96 -12.29
CA ILE A 17 11.42 6.49 -10.94
C ILE A 17 12.57 7.48 -10.96
N SER A 18 12.33 8.70 -10.46
CA SER A 18 13.35 9.74 -10.29
C SER A 18 13.72 9.94 -8.82
N PHE A 19 14.99 10.32 -8.60
CA PHE A 19 15.55 10.64 -7.29
C PHE A 19 16.15 12.03 -7.39
N ASN A 20 15.75 12.94 -6.49
CA ASN A 20 16.19 14.33 -6.53
C ASN A 20 16.52 14.81 -5.12
N ALA A 21 17.50 15.70 -5.01
CA ALA A 21 17.82 16.47 -3.82
C ALA A 21 17.76 17.96 -4.16
N PHE A 22 17.37 18.80 -3.21
CA PHE A 22 17.32 20.24 -3.42
C PHE A 22 18.67 20.86 -3.05
N SER A 23 19.38 21.49 -3.99
CA SER A 23 20.70 22.13 -3.74
C SER A 23 20.67 23.27 -2.70
N ILE A 24 19.48 23.73 -2.29
CA ILE A 24 19.28 24.83 -1.34
C ILE A 24 18.50 24.43 -0.08
N SER A 25 18.12 23.15 0.06
CA SER A 25 17.38 22.62 1.22
C SER A 25 18.02 21.32 1.70
N SER A 26 17.69 20.88 2.91
CA SER A 26 18.00 19.53 3.37
C SER A 26 17.08 18.47 2.76
N ASP A 27 16.09 18.89 1.97
CA ASP A 27 15.06 17.97 1.47
C ASP A 27 15.51 17.19 0.24
N ALA A 28 15.04 15.96 0.16
CA ALA A 28 15.23 15.07 -0.99
C ALA A 28 14.01 14.18 -1.16
N TYR A 29 13.74 13.77 -2.40
CA TYR A 29 12.57 12.96 -2.71
C TYR A 29 12.84 11.92 -3.79
N VAL A 30 12.08 10.83 -3.72
CA VAL A 30 11.91 9.85 -4.79
C VAL A 30 10.48 9.96 -5.31
N LEU A 31 10.31 9.92 -6.64
CA LEU A 31 9.04 10.15 -7.32
C LEU A 31 8.82 9.09 -8.40
N CYS A 32 7.61 8.55 -8.47
CA CYS A 32 7.13 7.88 -9.67
C CYS A 32 6.54 8.91 -10.64
N GLU A 33 7.19 9.08 -11.80
CA GLU A 33 6.81 10.05 -12.82
C GLU A 33 5.45 9.75 -13.48
N GLN A 34 4.92 8.53 -13.33
CA GLN A 34 3.66 8.13 -13.95
C GLN A 34 2.44 8.39 -13.09
N CYS A 35 2.52 8.15 -11.77
CA CYS A 35 1.37 8.28 -10.86
C CYS A 35 1.60 9.27 -9.71
N ASN A 36 2.72 9.98 -9.74
CA ASN A 36 3.10 11.01 -8.77
C ASN A 36 3.24 10.50 -7.31
N ALA A 37 3.40 9.20 -7.13
CA ALA A 37 3.68 8.63 -5.81
C ALA A 37 5.09 9.00 -5.38
N SER A 38 5.24 9.63 -4.21
CA SER A 38 6.53 10.10 -3.72
C SER A 38 6.82 9.67 -2.29
N ILE A 39 8.11 9.66 -1.94
CA ILE A 39 8.60 9.63 -0.57
C ILE A 39 9.57 10.79 -0.42
N GLU A 40 9.35 11.61 0.59
CA GLU A 40 10.18 12.77 0.91
C GLU A 40 10.93 12.51 2.22
N ILE A 41 12.19 12.95 2.26
CA ILE A 41 13.04 12.92 3.45
C ILE A 41 13.76 14.25 3.61
N SER A 42 14.20 14.52 4.83
CA SER A 42 15.14 15.61 5.10
C SER A 42 16.46 15.03 5.62
N VAL A 43 17.57 15.38 4.97
CA VAL A 43 18.94 14.98 5.27
C VAL A 43 19.73 16.24 5.62
N PRO A 44 20.11 16.40 6.90
CA PRO A 44 20.99 17.51 7.31
C PRO A 44 22.29 17.53 6.49
N TRP A 45 22.81 18.74 6.24
CA TRP A 45 24.04 18.91 5.46
C TRP A 45 25.29 18.48 6.22
N ASP A 46 25.35 18.59 7.55
CA ASP A 46 26.43 18.09 8.42
C ASP A 46 27.86 18.26 7.85
N ASP A 47 28.17 19.47 7.35
CA ASP A 47 29.45 19.85 6.71
C ASP A 47 29.83 19.08 5.43
N MET A 48 28.89 18.32 4.85
CA MET A 48 29.03 17.64 3.56
C MET A 48 29.05 18.63 2.40
N ASP A 49 29.82 18.31 1.35
CA ASP A 49 29.66 18.97 0.06
C ASP A 49 28.41 18.48 -0.70
N GLU A 50 28.02 19.19 -1.77
CA GLU A 50 26.83 18.84 -2.57
C GLU A 50 26.87 17.41 -3.11
N LYS A 51 28.03 16.90 -3.52
CA LYS A 51 28.14 15.53 -4.06
C LYS A 51 27.98 14.49 -2.96
N GLU A 52 28.54 14.75 -1.79
CA GLU A 52 28.39 13.90 -0.63
C GLU A 52 26.92 13.87 -0.15
N HIS A 53 26.28 15.04 -0.08
CA HIS A 53 24.87 15.17 0.27
C HIS A 53 23.96 14.44 -0.72
N ASP A 54 24.12 14.68 -2.02
CA ASP A 54 23.36 14.02 -3.08
C ASP A 54 23.47 12.49 -3.01
N LYS A 55 24.67 11.99 -2.74
CA LYS A 55 24.92 10.57 -2.58
C LYS A 55 24.19 9.99 -1.37
N VAL A 56 24.25 10.65 -0.21
CA VAL A 56 23.55 10.21 1.01
C VAL A 56 22.04 10.26 0.80
N CYS A 57 21.52 11.30 0.15
CA CYS A 57 20.11 11.43 -0.21
C CYS A 57 19.67 10.28 -1.11
N PHE A 58 20.42 10.02 -2.19
CA PHE A 58 20.16 8.93 -3.11
C PHE A 58 20.14 7.57 -2.41
N GLU A 59 21.15 7.26 -1.58
CA GLU A 59 21.23 5.98 -0.86
C GLU A 59 20.07 5.79 0.11
N LYS A 60 19.71 6.82 0.89
CA LYS A 60 18.56 6.76 1.82
C LYS A 60 17.25 6.56 1.08
N LEU A 61 17.02 7.36 0.03
CA LEU A 61 15.81 7.25 -0.78
C LEU A 61 15.73 5.90 -1.49
N LEU A 62 16.83 5.37 -2.03
CA LEU A 62 16.87 4.06 -2.67
C LEU A 62 16.49 2.96 -1.68
N VAL A 63 17.02 3.01 -0.46
CA VAL A 63 16.68 2.06 0.60
C VAL A 63 15.20 2.17 0.97
N LEU A 64 14.68 3.37 1.18
CA LEU A 64 13.27 3.60 1.53
C LEU A 64 12.34 3.15 0.42
N TRP A 65 12.64 3.52 -0.82
CA TRP A 65 11.94 3.07 -2.00
C TRP A 65 11.95 1.55 -2.01
N ASN A 66 13.09 0.88 -2.04
CA ASN A 66 13.13 -0.58 -2.20
C ASN A 66 12.60 -1.38 -1.00
N LYS A 67 12.67 -0.83 0.22
CA LYS A 67 12.10 -1.47 1.42
C LYS A 67 10.61 -1.20 1.60
N ARG A 68 10.01 -0.31 0.81
CA ARG A 68 8.55 -0.12 0.83
C ARG A 68 7.86 -1.45 0.57
N ALA A 69 6.72 -1.66 1.21
CA ALA A 69 5.87 -2.80 0.89
C ALA A 69 5.50 -2.73 -0.60
N SER A 70 6.05 -3.64 -1.40
CA SER A 70 5.77 -3.73 -2.83
C SER A 70 4.39 -4.33 -3.03
N LYS A 71 3.53 -3.62 -3.76
CA LYS A 71 2.18 -4.07 -4.16
C LYS A 71 2.15 -5.28 -5.08
N SER A 72 3.29 -5.77 -5.58
CA SER A 72 3.35 -6.84 -6.59
C SER A 72 3.33 -8.26 -6.04
N ASN A 73 3.41 -8.43 -4.72
CA ASN A 73 3.04 -9.69 -4.10
C ASN A 73 1.69 -9.44 -3.45
N GLN A 74 0.61 -9.40 -4.24
CA GLN A 74 -0.66 -9.76 -3.63
C GLN A 74 -0.46 -11.21 -3.20
N PRO A 75 -0.45 -11.49 -1.88
CA PRO A 75 -0.38 -12.87 -1.44
C PRO A 75 -1.55 -13.61 -2.07
N GLU A 76 -1.29 -14.84 -2.52
CA GLU A 76 -2.36 -15.70 -3.00
C GLU A 76 -3.35 -15.86 -1.86
N LEU A 77 -4.50 -15.19 -2.00
CA LEU A 77 -5.52 -15.16 -0.97
C LEU A 77 -6.10 -16.56 -0.84
N ASN A 78 -6.16 -17.08 0.37
CA ASN A 78 -6.85 -18.33 0.63
C ASN A 78 -8.38 -18.15 0.48
N GLU A 79 -9.12 -19.25 0.54
CA GLU A 79 -10.57 -19.27 0.35
C GLU A 79 -11.30 -18.30 1.30
N ASN A 80 -10.94 -18.29 2.58
CA ASN A 80 -11.57 -17.41 3.58
C ASN A 80 -11.27 -15.93 3.29
N GLN A 81 -10.04 -15.61 2.90
CA GLN A 81 -9.66 -14.25 2.51
C GLN A 81 -10.43 -13.79 1.27
N GLN A 82 -10.61 -14.66 0.28
CA GLN A 82 -11.35 -14.36 -0.94
C GLN A 82 -12.84 -14.10 -0.65
N ILE A 83 -13.47 -14.93 0.19
CA ILE A 83 -14.86 -14.75 0.63
C ILE A 83 -15.06 -13.37 1.27
N VAL A 84 -14.16 -12.97 2.17
CA VAL A 84 -14.26 -11.67 2.85
C VAL A 84 -14.00 -10.52 1.88
N LEU A 85 -12.99 -10.64 1.00
CA LEU A 85 -12.67 -9.62 0.01
C LEU A 85 -13.83 -9.36 -0.95
N ASP A 86 -14.47 -10.41 -1.48
CA ASP A 86 -15.57 -10.26 -2.42
C ASP A 86 -16.80 -9.64 -1.72
N TRP A 87 -17.08 -10.05 -0.48
CA TRP A 87 -18.13 -9.43 0.32
C TRP A 87 -17.86 -7.93 0.57
N LEU A 88 -16.61 -7.54 0.85
CA LEU A 88 -16.25 -6.12 1.02
C LEU A 88 -16.52 -5.31 -0.25
N LYS A 89 -16.10 -5.82 -1.41
CA LYS A 89 -16.31 -5.17 -2.72
C LYS A 89 -17.79 -4.99 -3.03
N GLU A 90 -18.59 -6.04 -2.87
CA GLU A 90 -20.03 -5.99 -3.14
C GLU A 90 -20.75 -5.07 -2.17
N SER A 91 -20.47 -5.22 -0.87
CA SER A 91 -21.10 -4.40 0.17
C SER A 91 -20.73 -2.93 0.01
N CYS A 92 -19.49 -2.62 -0.37
CA CYS A 92 -19.07 -1.24 -0.56
C CYS A 92 -19.77 -0.58 -1.76
N LYS A 93 -20.06 -1.34 -2.83
CA LYS A 93 -20.86 -0.84 -3.96
C LYS A 93 -22.31 -0.55 -3.56
N LEU A 94 -22.87 -1.33 -2.64
CA LEU A 94 -24.28 -1.23 -2.22
C LEU A 94 -24.50 -0.16 -1.14
N HIS A 95 -23.59 -0.08 -0.17
CA HIS A 95 -23.77 0.67 1.08
C HIS A 95 -22.77 1.82 1.26
N GLY A 96 -21.70 1.85 0.46
CA GLY A 96 -20.57 2.74 0.66
C GLY A 96 -19.66 2.31 1.81
N LEU A 97 -18.45 2.87 1.84
CA LEU A 97 -17.37 2.42 2.73
C LEU A 97 -17.74 2.53 4.22
N ARG A 98 -18.37 3.65 4.64
CA ARG A 98 -18.68 3.91 6.06
C ARG A 98 -19.59 2.83 6.65
N GLU A 99 -20.67 2.50 5.96
CA GLU A 99 -21.64 1.50 6.43
C GLU A 99 -21.04 0.09 6.43
N VAL A 100 -20.17 -0.24 5.46
CA VAL A 100 -19.47 -1.54 5.44
C VAL A 100 -18.57 -1.73 6.67
N ILE A 101 -17.82 -0.69 7.08
CA ILE A 101 -16.98 -0.76 8.28
C ILE A 101 -17.83 -0.99 9.54
N GLU A 102 -18.99 -0.35 9.64
CA GLU A 102 -19.93 -0.59 10.73
C GLU A 102 -20.43 -2.04 10.73
N ILE A 103 -20.83 -2.58 9.58
CA ILE A 103 -21.31 -3.97 9.45
C ILE A 103 -20.21 -4.98 9.80
N MET A 104 -18.96 -4.74 9.39
CA MET A 104 -17.82 -5.60 9.74
C MET A 104 -17.69 -5.78 11.25
N GLY A 105 -17.85 -4.71 12.03
CA GLY A 105 -17.80 -4.75 13.49
C GLY A 105 -18.85 -5.68 14.11
N PHE A 106 -19.93 -5.98 13.40
CA PHE A 106 -21.01 -6.86 13.86
C PHE A 106 -20.96 -8.29 13.28
N LEU A 107 -20.07 -8.61 12.33
CA LEU A 107 -20.07 -9.91 11.64
C LEU A 107 -20.02 -11.11 12.59
N LEU A 108 -19.19 -11.03 13.64
CA LEU A 108 -18.99 -12.13 14.59
C LEU A 108 -20.12 -12.27 15.62
N THR A 109 -21.04 -11.31 15.69
CA THR A 109 -22.22 -11.40 16.56
C THR A 109 -23.23 -12.41 16.00
N THR A 110 -24.15 -12.89 16.83
CA THR A 110 -25.22 -13.81 16.38
C THR A 110 -26.03 -13.23 15.22
N GLY A 111 -26.34 -11.93 15.26
CA GLY A 111 -27.05 -11.24 14.18
C GLY A 111 -26.25 -11.23 12.87
N GLY A 112 -24.95 -10.94 12.96
CA GLY A 112 -24.03 -11.01 11.82
C GLY A 112 -23.93 -12.41 11.24
N LYS A 113 -23.76 -13.44 12.08
CA LYS A 113 -23.70 -14.86 11.70
C LYS A 113 -24.99 -15.37 11.07
N MET A 114 -26.16 -14.80 11.40
CA MET A 114 -27.42 -15.15 10.75
C MET A 114 -27.55 -14.51 9.37
N LYS A 115 -27.20 -13.23 9.23
CA LYS A 115 -27.35 -12.47 7.98
C LYS A 115 -26.27 -12.78 6.95
N TYR A 116 -25.03 -12.93 7.39
CA TYR A 116 -23.83 -13.11 6.55
C TYR A 116 -23.07 -14.37 6.95
N LYS A 117 -23.77 -15.50 7.09
CA LYS A 117 -23.24 -16.73 7.71
C LYS A 117 -21.84 -17.12 7.18
N GLN A 118 -21.69 -17.27 5.87
CA GLN A 118 -20.43 -17.70 5.27
C GLN A 118 -19.30 -16.69 5.51
N VAL A 119 -19.59 -15.39 5.33
CA VAL A 119 -18.62 -14.31 5.54
C VAL A 119 -18.22 -14.20 7.01
N ALA A 120 -19.17 -14.37 7.93
CA ALA A 120 -18.92 -14.30 9.37
C ALA A 120 -17.98 -15.42 9.84
N TYR A 121 -18.11 -16.63 9.28
CA TYR A 121 -17.17 -17.72 9.57
C TYR A 121 -15.81 -17.49 8.92
N ALA A 122 -15.78 -17.15 7.63
CA ALA A 122 -14.54 -16.84 6.93
C ALA A 122 -13.74 -15.72 7.62
N TYR A 123 -14.42 -14.63 8.01
CA TYR A 123 -13.83 -13.51 8.75
C TYR A 123 -13.33 -13.91 10.14
N GLY A 124 -14.04 -14.80 10.84
CA GLY A 124 -13.64 -15.29 12.16
C GLY A 124 -12.44 -16.23 12.14
N ASP A 125 -12.17 -16.87 11.01
CA ASP A 125 -11.04 -17.77 10.81
C ASP A 125 -9.77 -17.05 10.34
N LEU A 126 -9.85 -15.78 9.94
CA LEU A 126 -8.67 -15.00 9.54
C LEU A 126 -7.81 -14.64 10.74
N ASN A 127 -6.50 -14.80 10.60
CA ASN A 127 -5.53 -14.18 11.49
C ASN A 127 -5.23 -12.72 11.09
N ASP A 128 -4.48 -12.00 11.93
CA ASP A 128 -4.17 -10.59 11.70
C ASP A 128 -3.42 -10.34 10.38
N ASP A 129 -2.53 -11.23 9.97
CA ASP A 129 -1.80 -11.08 8.72
C ASP A 129 -2.71 -11.34 7.51
N GLU A 130 -3.58 -12.33 7.59
CA GLU A 130 -4.57 -12.60 6.54
C GLU A 130 -5.57 -11.46 6.39
N LEU A 131 -6.03 -10.89 7.50
CA LEU A 131 -6.92 -9.73 7.50
C LEU A 131 -6.25 -8.50 6.89
N LYS A 132 -4.97 -8.23 7.25
CA LYS A 132 -4.20 -7.13 6.63
C LYS A 132 -4.15 -7.28 5.10
N GLN A 133 -3.95 -8.50 4.60
CA GLN A 133 -3.88 -8.78 3.16
C GLN A 133 -5.23 -8.53 2.47
N VAL A 134 -6.34 -8.95 3.09
CA VAL A 134 -7.69 -8.67 2.58
C VAL A 134 -7.95 -7.17 2.51
N LEU A 135 -7.61 -6.42 3.57
CA LEU A 135 -7.78 -4.96 3.61
C LEU A 135 -6.90 -4.24 2.58
N GLN A 136 -5.68 -4.72 2.37
CA GLN A 136 -4.78 -4.18 1.35
C GLN A 136 -5.35 -4.41 -0.07
N ALA A 137 -5.82 -5.62 -0.37
CA ALA A 137 -6.42 -5.94 -1.66
C ALA A 137 -7.71 -5.15 -1.89
N PHE A 138 -8.54 -4.98 -0.86
CA PHE A 138 -9.75 -4.18 -0.91
C PHE A 138 -9.46 -2.70 -1.15
N SER A 139 -8.50 -2.12 -0.41
CA SER A 139 -8.08 -0.73 -0.61
C SER A 139 -7.58 -0.49 -2.03
N GLN A 140 -6.77 -1.42 -2.56
CA GLN A 140 -6.29 -1.31 -3.94
C GLN A 140 -7.44 -1.28 -4.95
N TRP A 141 -8.36 -2.23 -4.82
CA TRP A 141 -9.54 -2.30 -5.68
C TRP A 141 -10.39 -1.02 -5.60
N ALA A 142 -10.56 -0.44 -4.41
CA ALA A 142 -11.39 0.74 -4.20
C ALA A 142 -10.84 1.97 -4.95
N PHE A 143 -9.53 2.22 -4.87
CA PHE A 143 -8.89 3.32 -5.60
C PHE A 143 -8.88 3.11 -7.12
N GLU A 144 -8.80 1.87 -7.60
CA GLU A 144 -8.93 1.58 -9.04
C GLU A 144 -10.31 1.93 -9.61
N GLN A 145 -11.36 2.01 -8.78
CA GLN A 145 -12.68 2.43 -9.24
C GLN A 145 -12.80 3.94 -9.50
N GLU A 146 -11.97 4.76 -8.85
CA GLU A 146 -12.00 6.24 -9.00
C GLU A 146 -11.34 6.72 -10.31
N VAL A 147 -10.57 5.87 -10.98
CA VAL A 147 -9.83 6.19 -12.22
C VAL A 147 -10.65 5.88 -13.49
N LYS A 148 -11.99 5.95 -13.42
CA LYS A 148 -12.89 5.69 -14.57
C LYS A 148 -13.66 6.93 -15.02
#